data_AF-A0A3L7ZQ10-F1
#
_entry.id   AF-A0A3L7ZQ10-F1
#
_cell.length_a   1.000
_cell.length_b   1.000
_cell.length_c   1.000
_cell.angle_alpha   90.00
_cell.angle_beta   90.00
_cell.angle_gamma   90.00
#
_symmetry.space_group_name_H-M   'P 1'
#
loop_
_entity.id
_entity.type
_entity.pdbx_description
1 polymer ?
#
loop_
_entity_poly.entity_id
_entity_poly.type
_entity_poly.pdbx_seq_one_letter_code
_entity_poly.pdbx_strand_id
1 'polypeptide(L)' 'MKKVPFSPPDITESEVNLVSEALRSGWITTGPKTKEFERLIAMCC' A
#
# COMPACT_ATOMS: atom_id res chain seq x y z
N MET A 1 -6.00 -32.02 13.65
CA MET A 1 -5.40 -31.10 12.65
C MET A 1 -5.63 -29.67 13.13
N LYS A 2 -4.57 -28.93 13.51
CA LYS A 2 -4.72 -27.50 13.88
C LYS A 2 -4.95 -26.70 12.60
N LYS A 3 -6.08 -25.98 12.51
CA LYS A 3 -6.29 -24.97 11.46
C LYS A 3 -5.46 -23.75 11.83
N VAL A 4 -4.40 -23.49 11.09
CA VAL A 4 -3.73 -22.18 11.11
C VAL A 4 -4.56 -21.25 10.24
N PRO A 5 -5.15 -20.18 10.79
CA PRO A 5 -5.88 -19.22 9.97
C PRO A 5 -4.88 -18.54 9.04
N PHE A 6 -5.29 -18.33 7.78
CA PHE A 6 -4.56 -17.43 6.90
C PHE A 6 -4.61 -16.04 7.54
N SER A 7 -3.46 -15.36 7.63
CA SER A 7 -3.42 -14.02 8.22
C SER A 7 -4.40 -13.12 7.46
N PRO A 8 -5.36 -12.49 8.15
CA PRO A 8 -6.21 -11.51 7.49
C PRO A 8 -5.33 -10.35 7.01
N PRO A 9 -5.71 -9.68 5.91
CA PRO A 9 -5.04 -8.45 5.51
C PRO A 9 -5.16 -7.42 6.62
N ASP A 10 -4.05 -6.75 6.93
CA ASP A 10 -4.02 -5.59 7.83
C ASP A 10 -4.22 -4.34 6.99
N ILE A 11 -5.46 -3.86 6.94
CA ILE A 11 -5.88 -2.71 6.12
C ILE A 11 -6.71 -1.80 7.00
N THR A 12 -6.36 -0.52 6.97
CA THR A 12 -7.08 0.56 7.62
C THR A 12 -7.64 1.52 6.58
N GLU A 13 -8.37 2.55 7.04
CA GLU A 13 -8.80 3.65 6.17
C GLU A 13 -7.63 4.40 5.51
N SER A 14 -6.43 4.34 6.07
CA SER A 14 -5.23 4.96 5.48
C SER A 14 -4.94 4.39 4.09
N GLU A 15 -4.89 3.06 3.96
CA GLU A 15 -4.62 2.38 2.70
C GLU A 15 -5.76 2.64 1.70
N VAL A 16 -7.02 2.62 2.15
CA VAL A 16 -8.19 2.88 1.31
C VAL A 16 -8.16 4.30 0.72
N ASN A 17 -7.78 5.29 1.53
CA ASN A 17 -7.66 6.68 1.09
C ASN A 17 -6.53 6.84 0.06
N LEU A 18 -5.37 6.22 0.29
CA LEU A 18 -4.23 6.28 -0.64
C LEU A 18 -4.55 5.65 -2.00
N VAL A 19 -5.27 4.53 -2.01
CA VAL A 19 -5.77 3.88 -3.24
C VAL A 19 -6.79 4.76 -3.93
N SER A 20 -7.74 5.32 -3.19
CA SER A 20 -8.77 6.21 -3.74
C SER A 20 -8.16 7.44 -4.40
N GLU A 21 -7.13 8.03 -3.80
CA GLU A 21 -6.39 9.15 -4.39
C GLU A 21 -5.67 8.75 -5.69
N ALA A 22 -5.03 7.58 -5.71
CA ALA A 22 -4.38 7.06 -6.92
C ALA A 22 -5.40 6.86 -8.06
N LEU A 23 -6.57 6.31 -7.77
CA LEU A 23 -7.66 6.16 -8.74
C LEU A 23 -8.17 7.52 -9.24
N ARG A 24 -8.40 8.48 -8.33
CA ARG A 24 -8.88 9.84 -8.67
C ARG A 24 -7.87 10.64 -9.48
N SER A 25 -6.58 10.36 -9.32
CA SER A 25 -5.52 11.02 -10.09
C SER A 25 -5.53 10.66 -11.60
N GLY A 26 -6.23 9.58 -11.98
CA GLY A 26 -6.19 9.04 -13.34
C GLY A 26 -4.89 8.32 -13.70
N TRP A 27 -3.95 8.21 -12.76
CA TRP A 27 -2.64 7.59 -12.95
C TRP A 27 -2.43 6.42 -11.99
N ILE A 28 -2.74 5.21 -12.45
CA ILE A 28 -2.80 4.00 -11.60
C ILE A 28 -1.58 3.08 -11.69
N THR A 29 -0.58 3.45 -12.50
CA THR A 29 0.65 2.67 -12.72
C THR A 29 1.85 3.35 -12.05
N THR A 30 3.03 3.33 -12.67
CA THR A 30 4.26 3.90 -12.12
C THR A 30 4.13 5.41 -11.92
N GLY A 31 4.03 5.84 -10.65
CA GLY A 31 3.76 7.23 -10.30
C GLY A 31 4.65 7.76 -9.17
N PRO A 32 4.46 9.05 -8.78
CA PRO A 32 5.24 9.67 -7.71
C PRO A 32 5.10 8.94 -6.37
N LYS A 33 3.95 8.31 -6.09
CA LYS A 33 3.72 7.52 -4.86
C LYS A 33 4.66 6.31 -4.74
N THR A 34 4.96 5.64 -5.85
CA THR A 34 5.91 4.51 -5.86
C THR A 34 7.32 4.98 -5.51
N LYS A 35 7.76 6.10 -6.11
CA LYS A 35 9.09 6.67 -5.81
C LYS A 35 9.22 7.11 -4.36
N GLU A 36 8.16 7.70 -3.79
CA GLU A 36 8.17 8.09 -2.39
C GLU A 36 8.25 6.87 -1.46
N PHE A 37 7.51 5.81 -1.76
CA PHE A 37 7.59 4.56 -1.02
C PHE A 37 9.00 3.95 -1.05
N GLU A 38 9.61 3.86 -2.23
CA GLU A 38 10.99 3.36 -2.40
C GLU A 38 11.99 4.19 -1.59
N ARG A 39 11.85 5.53 -1.61
CA ARG A 39 12.69 6.45 -0.84
C ARG A 39 12.55 6.22 0.66
N LEU A 40 11.32 6.09 1.16
CA LEU A 40 11.04 5.87 2.59
C LEU A 40 11.59 4.53 3.05
N ILE A 41 11.43 3.46 2.27
CA ILE A 41 12.00 2.15 2.60
C ILE A 41 13.54 2.21 2.62
N ALA A 42 14.17 2.91 1.68
CA ALA A 42 15.62 3.05 1.65
C ALA A 42 16.19 3.74 2.90
N MET A 43 15.40 4.56 3.61
CA MET A 43 15.81 5.19 4.87
C MET A 43 15.79 4.23 6.08
N CYS A 44 15.16 3.06 5.96
CA CYS A 44 15.04 2.08 7.03
C CYS A 44 16.19 1.05 7.05
N CYS A 45 17.19 1.21 6.19
CA CYS A 45 18.40 0.38 6.09
C CYS A 45 19.64 1.21 6.45
#